data_AF-A0A820SEG7-F1
#
_entry.id   AF-A0A820SEG7-F1
#
_cell.length_a   1.000
_cell.length_b   1.000
_cell.length_c   1.000
_cell.angle_alpha   90.00
_cell.angle_beta   90.00
_cell.angle_gamma   90.00
#
_symmetry.space_group_name_H-M   'P 1'
#
loop_
_entity.id
_entity.type
_entity.pdbx_description
1 polymer ?
#
loop_
_entity_poly.entity_id
_entity_poly.type
_entity_poly.pdbx_seq_one_letter_code
_entity_poly.pdbx_strand_id
1 'polypeptide(L)' 'DNKQNKTKRIRTAFNEVQLQILQASFEIDQNPDGQELDHISQVIGTEELISTNP' A
#
# COMPACT_ATOMS: atom_id res chain seq x y z
N ASP A 1 26.37 -9.20 -22.92
CA ASP A 1 25.00 -9.44 -22.41
C ASP A 1 24.87 -8.95 -20.98
N ASN A 2 24.26 -7.77 -20.77
CA ASN A 2 24.13 -7.17 -19.43
C ASN A 2 22.85 -7.69 -18.74
N LYS A 3 22.98 -8.77 -17.95
CA LYS A 3 21.90 -9.31 -17.12
C LYS A 3 21.64 -8.36 -15.95
N GLN A 4 20.77 -7.37 -16.17
CA GLN A 4 20.21 -6.58 -15.08
C GLN A 4 19.38 -7.52 -14.20
N ASN A 5 19.95 -7.91 -13.06
CA ASN A 5 19.23 -8.58 -12.00
C ASN A 5 18.09 -7.66 -11.55
N LYS A 6 16.88 -7.92 -12.03
CA LYS A 6 15.66 -7.30 -11.51
C LYS A 6 15.52 -7.75 -10.06
N THR A 7 16.01 -6.96 -9.12
CA THR A 7 15.81 -7.18 -7.69
C THR A 7 14.30 -7.38 -7.49
N LYS A 8 13.92 -8.58 -7.06
CA LYS A 8 12.53 -8.87 -6.74
C LYS A 8 12.13 -7.87 -5.65
N ARG A 9 11.20 -6.97 -5.96
CA ARG A 9 10.66 -6.04 -4.97
C ARG A 9 10.22 -6.87 -3.77
N ILE A 10 10.82 -6.62 -2.62
CA ILE A 10 10.39 -7.24 -1.37
C ILE A 10 8.94 -6.83 -1.19
N ARG A 11 8.09 -7.81 -0.89
CA ARG A 11 6.67 -7.57 -0.66
C ARG A 11 6.56 -6.70 0.59
N THR A 12 6.20 -5.43 0.42
CA THR A 12 5.77 -4.58 1.52
C THR A 12 4.50 -5.20 2.09
N ALA A 13 4.55 -5.62 3.35
CA ALA A 13 3.38 -6.11 4.07
C ALA A 13 2.71 -4.92 4.73
N PHE A 14 1.38 -4.84 4.65
CA PHE A 14 0.63 -3.85 5.40
C PHE A 14 0.71 -4.17 6.89
N ASN A 15 0.88 -3.13 7.72
CA ASN A 15 0.76 -3.26 9.16
C ASN A 15 -0.71 -3.43 9.59
N GLU A 16 -0.95 -3.79 10.84
CA GLU A 16 -2.32 -4.07 11.33
C GLU A 16 -3.25 -2.86 11.25
N VAL A 17 -2.73 -1.65 11.48
CA VAL A 17 -3.50 -0.40 11.37
C VAL A 17 -3.90 -0.13 9.92
N GLN A 18 -2.99 -0.34 8.97
CA GLN A 18 -3.26 -0.21 7.54
C GLN A 18 -4.30 -1.22 7.06
N LEU A 19 -4.27 -2.45 7.59
CA LEU A 19 -5.31 -3.45 7.30
C LEU A 19 -6.68 -3.03 7.85
N GLN A 20 -6.74 -2.44 9.04
CA GLN A 20 -7.99 -1.93 9.62
C GLN A 20 -8.58 -0.78 8.77
N ILE A 21 -7.73 0.13 8.27
CA ILE A 21 -8.17 1.20 7.36
C ILE A 21 -8.74 0.61 6.07
N LEU A 22 -8.04 -0.35 5.44
CA LEU A 22 -8.55 -1.03 4.24
C LEU A 22 -9.87 -1.75 4.49
N GLN A 23 -10.02 -2.42 5.63
CA GLN A 23 -11.27 -3.09 6.01
C GLN A 23 -12.40 -2.08 6.20
N ALA A 24 -12.16 -1.00 6.94
CA ALA A 24 -13.15 0.05 7.16
C ALA A 24 -13.60 0.69 5.83
N SER A 25 -12.66 0.99 4.93
CA SER A 25 -12.97 1.50 3.59
C SER A 25 -13.79 0.50 2.76
N PHE A 26 -13.45 -0.80 2.82
CA PHE A 26 -14.18 -1.84 2.10
C PHE A 26 -15.60 -2.07 2.63
N GLU A 27 -15.83 -1.88 3.93
CA GLU A 27 -17.18 -1.94 4.52
C GLU A 27 -18.07 -0.78 4.06
N ILE A 28 -17.47 0.38 3.78
CA ILE A 28 -18.17 1.58 3.30
C ILE A 28 -18.47 1.47 1.80
N ASP A 29 -17.46 1.13 1.01
CA ASP A 29 -17.58 0.92 -0.43
C ASP A 29 -16.71 -0.27 -0.85
N GLN A 30 -17.37 -1.29 -1.40
CA GLN A 30 -16.68 -2.48 -1.92
C GLN A 30 -16.05 -2.27 -3.29
N ASN A 31 -16.43 -1.20 -4.01
CA ASN A 31 -15.92 -0.87 -5.33
C ASN A 31 -15.47 0.61 -5.40
N PRO A 32 -14.47 1.00 -4.58
CA PRO A 32 -13.92 2.34 -4.62
C PRO A 32 -13.40 2.65 -6.03
N ASP A 33 -13.63 3.89 -6.48
CA ASP A 33 -13.05 4.36 -7.73
C ASP A 33 -11.54 4.66 -7.57
N GLY A 34 -10.90 5.07 -8.67
CA GLY A 34 -9.47 5.39 -8.64
C GLY A 34 -9.10 6.54 -7.69
N GLN A 35 -10.01 7.49 -7.45
CA GLN A 35 -9.75 8.62 -6.56
C GLN A 35 -9.84 8.19 -5.10
N GLU A 36 -10.83 7.37 -4.77
CA GLU A 36 -11.00 6.79 -3.43
C GLU A 36 -9.81 5.88 -3.09
N LEU A 37 -9.32 5.08 -4.06
CA LEU A 37 -8.11 4.28 -3.89
C LEU A 37 -6.86 5.13 -3.63
N ASP A 38 -6.69 6.24 -4.37
CA ASP A 38 -5.58 7.18 -4.15
C ASP A 38 -5.68 7.85 -2.78
N HIS A 39 -6.88 8.18 -2.32
CA HIS A 39 -7.11 8.72 -0.99
C HIS A 39 -6.78 7.69 0.11
N ILE A 40 -7.31 6.47 0.02
CA ILE A 40 -7.03 5.39 0.97
C ILE A 40 -5.52 5.09 1.00
N SER A 41 -4.88 5.05 -0.16
CA SER A 41 -3.43 4.90 -0.30
C SER A 41 -2.65 6.02 0.36
N GLN A 42 -3.11 7.28 0.23
CA GLN A 42 -2.49 8.42 0.92
C GLN A 42 -2.67 8.31 2.44
N VAL A 43 -3.85 7.98 2.93
CA VAL A 43 -4.12 7.82 4.37
C VAL A 43 -3.22 6.72 4.97
N ILE A 44 -3.15 5.57 4.32
CA ILE A 44 -2.29 4.43 4.69
C ILE A 44 -0.79 4.80 4.58
N GLY A 45 -0.42 5.49 3.51
CA GLY A 45 0.95 5.85 3.17
C GLY A 45 1.51 7.02 3.99
N THR A 46 0.65 7.89 4.53
CA THR A 46 1.08 8.98 5.41
C THR A 46 1.63 8.48 6.74
N GLU A 47 1.25 7.29 7.20
CA GLU A 47 1.80 6.68 8.42
C GLU A 47 3.05 5.84 8.17
N GLU A 48 3.37 5.47 6.92
CA GLU A 48 4.48 4.54 6.65
C GLU A 48 5.18 4.74 5.29
N LEU A 49 5.93 5.84 5.16
CA LEU A 49 7.24 5.79 4.48
C LEU A 49 8.38 5.48 5.47
N ILE A 50 8.06 4.80 6.58
CA ILE A 50 9.02 4.28 7.57
C ILE A 50 9.28 2.78 7.35
N SER A 51 9.42 2.36 6.09
CA SER A 51 10.29 1.24 5.76
C SER A 51 11.05 1.56 4.48
N THR A 52 11.67 2.74 4.46
CA THR A 52 12.96 2.89 3.80
C THR A 52 13.95 1.92 4.45
N ASN A 53 14.01 0.70 3.93
CA ASN A 53 15.21 -0.12 4.04
C ASN A 53 15.82 -0.20 2.62
N PRO A 54 17.10 0.20 2.44
CA PRO A 54 17.77 0.39 1.14
C PRO A 54 17.90 -0.86 0.26
#